data_AF-A0A8J4VD44-F1
#
_entry.id   AF-A0A8J4VD44-F1
#
_cell.length_a   1.000
_cell.length_b   1.000
_cell.length_c   1.000
_cell.angle_alpha   90.00
_cell.angle_beta   90.00
_cell.angle_gamma   90.00
#
_symmetry.space_group_name_H-M   'P 1'
#
loop_
_entity.id
_entity.type
_entity.pdbx_description
1 polymer ?
#
loop_
_entity_poly.entity_id
_entity_poly.type
_entity_poly.pdbx_seq_one_letter_code
_entity_poly.pdbx_strand_id
1 'polypeptide(L)' 'MDIQILLEKADMAKKYKMHMVVANKLLTCKDKVEIVSSNGKISICRYKTQVGDVVENHLIRLIVERHSAYVEKPDL' A
#
# COMPACT_ATOMS: atom_id res chain seq x y z
N MET A 1 2.78 18.43 -4.89
CA MET A 1 3.44 18.09 -6.15
C MET A 1 3.96 16.65 -6.16
N ASP A 2 4.87 16.25 -5.25
CA ASP A 2 5.45 14.88 -5.27
C ASP A 2 4.45 13.73 -5.09
N ILE A 3 3.44 13.89 -4.22
CA ILE A 3 2.49 12.81 -3.90
C ILE A 3 1.63 12.47 -5.12
N GLN A 4 1.30 13.46 -5.94
CA GLN A 4 0.48 13.25 -7.13
C GLN A 4 1.24 12.43 -8.17
N ILE A 5 2.52 12.73 -8.39
CA ILE A 5 3.40 11.95 -9.28
C ILE A 5 3.56 10.51 -8.77
N LEU A 6 3.70 10.33 -7.45
CA LEU A 6 3.78 9.01 -6.84
C LEU A 6 2.51 8.18 -7.10
N LEU A 7 1.34 8.80 -6.95
CA LEU A 7 0.06 8.15 -7.20
C LEU A 7 -0.18 7.87 -8.69
N GLU A 8 0.22 8.79 -9.58
CA GLU A 8 0.13 8.60 -11.03
C GLU A 8 1.02 7.45 -11.50
N LYS A 9 2.25 7.35 -11.00
CA LYS A 9 3.15 6.22 -11.28
C LYS A 9 2.57 4.90 -10.77
N ALA A 10 1.99 4.91 -9.57
CA ALA A 10 1.36 3.73 -9.01
C ALA A 10 0.12 3.30 -9.82
N ASP A 11 -0.65 4.26 -10.35
CA ASP A 11 -1.79 3.99 -11.22
C ASP A 11 -1.34 3.45 -12.59
N MET A 12 -0.30 4.02 -13.19
CA MET A 12 0.30 3.49 -14.42
C MET A 12 0.83 2.06 -14.26
N ALA A 13 1.36 1.72 -13.08
CA ALA A 13 1.83 0.37 -12.78
C ALA A 13 0.70 -0.68 -12.79
N LYS A 14 -0.58 -0.28 -12.73
CA LYS A 14 -1.71 -1.21 -12.94
C LYS A 14 -1.68 -1.88 -14.32
N LYS A 15 -1.01 -1.28 -15.31
CA LYS A 15 -0.81 -1.89 -16.65
C LYS A 15 -0.18 -3.29 -16.57
N TYR A 16 0.58 -3.58 -15.52
CA TYR A 16 1.21 -4.88 -15.31
C TYR A 16 0.27 -5.95 -14.75
N LYS A 17 -1.04 -5.69 -14.66
CA LYS A 17 -2.06 -6.61 -14.10
C LYS A 17 -1.74 -7.09 -12.68
N MET A 18 -1.12 -6.22 -11.89
CA MET A 18 -0.83 -6.48 -10.48
C MET A 18 -2.09 -6.28 -9.64
N HIS A 19 -2.33 -7.16 -8.65
CA HIS A 19 -3.44 -7.02 -7.71
C HIS A 19 -3.28 -5.79 -6.79
N MET A 20 -2.04 -5.39 -6.52
CA MET A 20 -1.73 -4.28 -5.63
C MET A 20 -0.38 -3.64 -5.98
N VAL A 21 -0.31 -2.32 -5.87
CA VAL A 21 0.91 -1.53 -6.00
C VAL A 21 1.14 -0.77 -4.70
N VAL A 22 2.33 -0.91 -4.12
CA VAL A 22 2.74 -0.20 -2.91
C VAL A 22 3.62 0.99 -3.31
N ALA A 23 3.23 2.19 -2.91
CA ALA A 23 3.88 3.43 -3.28
C ALA A 23 4.31 4.19 -2.03
N ASN A 24 5.58 4.59 -1.97
CA ASN A 24 6.16 5.30 -0.84
C ASN A 24 6.85 6.59 -1.31
N LYS A 25 6.72 7.66 -0.54
CA LYS A 25 7.59 8.82 -0.72
C LYS A 25 8.90 8.53 -0.01
N LEU A 26 10.05 8.73 -0.67
CA LEU A 26 11.37 8.47 -0.09
C LEU A 26 11.55 9.15 1.28
N LEU A 27 11.16 10.42 1.37
CA LEU A 27 11.26 11.23 2.60
C LEU A 27 10.39 10.71 3.76
N THR A 28 9.30 9.98 3.47
CA THR A 28 8.37 9.47 4.49
C THR A 28 8.24 7.96 4.44
N CYS A 29 9.22 7.26 3.86
CA CYS A 29 9.15 5.81 3.64
C CYS A 29 8.97 5.02 4.94
N LYS A 30 9.51 5.53 6.06
CA LYS A 30 9.38 4.92 7.38
C LYS A 30 8.08 5.27 8.12
N ASP A 31 7.34 6.24 7.59
CA ASP A 31 6.22 6.87 8.29
C ASP A 31 4.89 6.59 7.62
N LYS A 32 4.89 6.58 6.28
CA LYS A 32 3.69 6.56 5.46
C LYS A 32 3.91 5.83 4.14
N VAL A 33 2.96 4.98 3.81
CA VAL A 33 2.88 4.22 2.57
C VAL A 33 1.47 4.38 1.98
N GLU A 34 1.38 4.58 0.68
CA GLU A 34 0.14 4.65 -0.09
C GLU A 34 0.01 3.39 -0.94
N ILE A 35 -1.10 2.68 -0.82
CA ILE A 35 -1.38 1.47 -1.57
C ILE A 35 -2.41 1.79 -2.62
N VAL A 36 -2.11 1.45 -3.86
CA VAL A 36 -3.00 1.62 -5.00
C VAL A 36 -3.42 0.25 -5.50
N SER A 37 -4.72 -0.01 -5.52
CA SER A 37 -5.32 -1.22 -6.06
C SER A 37 -6.44 -0.88 -7.05
N SER A 38 -6.99 -1.87 -7.75
CA SER A 38 -8.21 -1.73 -8.54
C SER A 38 -9.38 -1.17 -7.71
N ASN A 39 -9.47 -1.62 -6.45
CA ASN A 39 -10.56 -1.28 -5.53
C ASN A 39 -10.36 0.07 -4.80
N GLY A 40 -9.37 0.86 -5.22
CA GLY A 40 -9.09 2.18 -4.66
C GLY A 40 -7.73 2.30 -3.96
N LYS A 41 -7.60 3.37 -3.18
CA LYS A 41 -6.35 3.80 -2.53
C LYS A 41 -6.47 3.65 -1.01
N ILE A 42 -5.43 3.12 -0.37
CA ILE A 42 -5.35 2.97 1.09
C ILE A 42 -4.06 3.64 1.58
N SER A 43 -4.18 4.53 2.55
CA SER A 43 -3.03 5.16 3.22
C SER A 43 -2.72 4.41 4.52
N ILE A 44 -1.50 3.91 4.66
CA ILE A 44 -0.97 3.32 5.88
C ILE A 44 0.04 4.28 6.50
N CYS A 45 -0.13 4.56 7.79
CA CYS A 45 0.81 5.34 8.57
C CYS A 45 1.22 4.57 9.83
N ARG A 46 2.44 4.80 10.33
CA ARG A 46 2.82 4.37 11.68
C ARG A 46 2.12 5.23 12.74
N TYR A 47 1.84 4.63 13.88
CA TYR A 47 1.42 5.30 15.10
C TYR A 47 2.64 5.88 15.81
N LYS A 48 2.85 7.19 15.64
CA LYS A 48 3.97 7.91 16.27
C LYS A 48 3.97 7.85 17.80
N THR A 49 2.83 7.49 18.40
CA THR A 49 2.64 7.38 19.85
C THR A 49 3.12 6.04 20.42
N GLN A 50 3.35 5.03 19.59
CA GLN A 50 3.75 3.70 20.02
C GLN A 50 5.25 3.48 19.79
N VAL A 51 5.98 3.28 20.88
CA VAL A 51 7.43 3.02 20.83
C VAL A 51 7.68 1.69 20.10
N GLY A 52 8.53 1.74 19.07
CA GLY A 52 8.87 0.57 18.27
C GLY A 52 7.89 0.27 17.14
N ASP A 53 6.84 1.08 16.94
CA ASP A 53 5.95 0.90 15.80
C ASP A 53 6.62 1.28 14.47
N VAL A 54 6.47 0.40 13.49
CA VAL A 54 7.05 0.51 12.15
C VAL A 54 5.96 0.27 11.11
N VAL A 55 5.98 1.06 10.04
CA VAL A 55 4.92 1.06 9.02
C VAL A 55 4.78 -0.30 8.33
N GLU A 56 5.88 -1.05 8.25
CA GLU A 56 5.97 -2.39 7.68
C GLU A 56 5.05 -3.39 8.41
N ASN A 57 4.87 -3.27 9.73
CA ASN A 57 3.98 -4.18 10.47
C ASN A 57 2.52 -4.04 10.03
N HIS A 58 2.06 -2.80 9.84
CA HIS A 58 0.72 -2.52 9.32
C HIS A 58 0.59 -2.96 7.85
N LEU A 59 1.63 -2.72 7.05
CA LEU A 59 1.66 -3.12 5.66
C LEU A 59 1.57 -4.64 5.50
N ILE A 60 2.36 -5.41 6.26
CA ILE A 60 2.36 -6.87 6.22
C ILE A 60 0.98 -7.41 6.57
N ARG A 61 0.35 -6.91 7.65
CA ARG A 61 -1.01 -7.33 8.03
C ARG A 61 -2.02 -7.12 6.91
N LEU A 62 -2.03 -5.95 6.28
CA LEU A 62 -2.95 -5.67 5.18
C LEU A 62 -2.69 -6.59 3.97
N ILE A 63 -1.43 -6.85 3.65
CA ILE A 63 -1.06 -7.76 2.55
C ILE A 63 -1.54 -9.17 2.84
N VAL A 64 -1.35 -9.66 4.06
CA VAL A 64 -1.81 -10.99 4.50
C VAL A 64 -3.32 -11.10 4.39
N GLU A 65 -4.07 -10.11 4.87
CA GLU A 65 -5.54 -10.08 4.76
C GLU A 65 -6.00 -10.09 3.30
N ARG A 66 -5.41 -9.23 2.46
CA ARG A 66 -5.73 -9.15 1.02
C ARG A 66 -5.39 -10.44 0.28
N HIS A 67 -4.24 -11.02 0.59
CA HIS A 67 -3.80 -12.26 -0.02
C HIS A 67 -4.70 -13.43 0.39
N SER A 68 -5.08 -13.51 1.66
CA SER A 68 -6.01 -14.54 2.15
C SER A 68 -7.36 -14.44 1.45
N ALA A 69 -7.91 -13.23 1.32
CA ALA A 69 -9.17 -13.00 0.59
C ALA A 69 -9.06 -13.37 -0.89
N TYR A 70 -7.92 -13.09 -1.55
CA TYR A 70 -7.68 -13.49 -2.93
C TYR A 70 -7.55 -15.01 -3.10
N VAL A 71 -6.89 -15.69 -2.16
CA VAL A 71 -6.77 -17.16 -2.17
C VAL A 71 -8.13 -17.84 -1.96
N GLU A 72 -8.98 -17.29 -1.07
CA GLU A 72 -10.33 -17.82 -0.84
C GLU A 72 -11.29 -17.54 -2.01
N LYS A 73 -11.09 -16.43 -2.75
CA LYS A 73 -11.92 -16.01 -3.89
C LYS A 73 -11.04 -15.42 -5.01
N PRO A 74 -10.41 -16.27 -5.83
CA PRO A 74 -9.49 -15.81 -6.88
C PRO A 74 -10.18 -15.06 -8.05
N ASP A 75 -11.50 -15.18 -8.18
CA ASP A 75 -12.27 -14.81 -9.39
C ASP A 75 -13.32 -13.69 -9.17
N LEU A 76 -13.14 -12.80 -8.18
CA LEU A 76 -13.99 -11.59 -8.04
C LEU A 76 -13.25 -10.31 -8.46
#